data_AF-V4IQG3-F1
#
_entry.id   AF-V4IQG3-F1
#
_cell.length_a   1.000
_cell.length_b   1.000
_cell.length_c   1.000
_cell.angle_alpha   90.00
_cell.angle_beta   90.00
_cell.angle_gamma   90.00
#
_symmetry.space_group_name_H-M   'P 1'
#
loop_
_entity.id
_entity.type
_entity.pdbx_description
1 polymer ?
#
loop_
_entity_poly.entity_id
_entity_poly.type
_entity_poly.pdbx_seq_one_letter_code
_entity_poly.pdbx_strand_id
1 'polypeptide(L)'
;MLSWLRRWRKHEHIAGQAVAEADVDTANGKGAKPRSHVIVAVPCAPLKADKLNVPGEYDRLRQALLTVTPGLTLARARPATLQRLSEMAAHYSPVIVHFIGHGSTKEDGIPVLQFEKEDGDVCYVDAKTMANSLKGHTTLVVLNACSTAQKPDTPTEEDSFAQTLISIPSPKISAKN
;
A
#
# COMPACT_ATOMS: atom_id res chain seq x y z
N MET A 1 -19.21 -22.64 -16.24
CA MET A 1 -17.78 -22.48 -15.91
C MET A 1 -17.56 -21.16 -15.14
N LEU A 2 -18.22 -20.98 -13.99
CA LEU A 2 -18.22 -19.74 -13.19
C LEU A 2 -18.44 -20.10 -11.69
N SER A 3 -17.51 -20.81 -11.06
CA SER A 3 -17.63 -21.21 -9.64
C SER A 3 -16.47 -20.76 -8.73
N TRP A 4 -15.49 -20.01 -9.22
CA TRP A 4 -14.30 -19.64 -8.43
C TRP A 4 -14.40 -18.28 -7.71
N LEU A 5 -15.37 -17.41 -8.04
CA LEU A 5 -15.47 -16.05 -7.47
C LEU A 5 -16.35 -15.93 -6.20
N ARG A 6 -16.93 -17.02 -5.68
CA ARG A 6 -17.85 -16.96 -4.53
C ARG A 6 -17.40 -17.71 -3.28
N ARG A 7 -16.18 -18.28 -3.27
CA ARG A 7 -15.69 -19.16 -2.19
C ARG A 7 -14.66 -18.52 -1.26
N TRP A 8 -14.76 -17.22 -0.99
CA TRP A 8 -13.81 -16.50 -0.10
C TRP A 8 -14.49 -15.76 1.06
N ARG A 9 -15.75 -16.09 1.36
CA ARG A 9 -16.57 -15.39 2.36
C ARG A 9 -16.69 -16.08 3.72
N LYS A 10 -16.11 -17.27 3.94
CA LYS A 10 -16.31 -18.01 5.19
C LYS A 10 -15.11 -18.87 5.58
N HIS A 11 -14.68 -18.67 6.83
CA HIS A 11 -13.71 -19.42 7.64
C HIS A 11 -12.23 -19.07 7.46
N GLU A 12 -11.65 -18.48 8.51
CA GLU A 12 -10.52 -19.07 9.23
C GLU A 12 -10.42 -18.46 10.64
N HIS A 13 -10.89 -19.22 11.63
CA HIS A 13 -10.55 -19.08 13.05
C HIS A 13 -9.45 -20.11 13.30
N ILE A 14 -8.19 -19.69 13.44
CA ILE A 14 -7.11 -20.52 14.00
C ILE A 14 -6.30 -19.64 14.96
N ALA A 15 -6.18 -20.13 16.19
CA ALA A 15 -5.55 -19.46 17.31
C ALA A 15 -4.02 -19.39 17.16
N GLY A 16 -3.50 -18.17 17.26
CA GLY A 16 -2.10 -17.76 17.32
C GLY A 16 -2.11 -16.24 17.34
N GLN A 17 -1.37 -15.60 18.26
CA GLN A 17 -1.54 -14.18 18.62
C GLN A 17 -1.80 -13.26 17.42
N ALA A 18 -3.01 -12.70 17.38
CA ALA A 18 -3.58 -12.07 16.20
C ALA A 18 -2.87 -10.76 15.86
N VAL A 19 -2.34 -10.66 14.65
CA VAL A 19 -2.29 -9.37 13.97
C VAL A 19 -3.74 -8.93 13.83
N ALA A 20 -4.13 -7.86 14.53
CA ALA A 20 -5.46 -7.33 14.42
C ALA A 20 -5.64 -6.79 12.99
N GLU A 21 -6.33 -7.54 12.14
CA GLU A 21 -6.83 -7.02 10.87
C GLU A 21 -7.96 -6.06 11.19
N ALA A 22 -7.64 -4.76 11.20
CA ALA A 22 -8.62 -3.72 11.40
C ALA A 22 -9.13 -3.26 10.03
N ASP A 23 -10.35 -3.67 9.68
CA ASP A 23 -11.16 -2.92 8.72
C ASP A 23 -11.59 -1.61 9.39
N VAL A 24 -11.51 -0.51 8.64
CA VAL A 24 -11.75 0.88 9.13
C VAL A 24 -13.11 1.02 9.82
N ASP A 25 -14.07 0.14 9.52
CA ASP A 25 -15.43 0.21 10.06
C ASP A 25 -15.58 -0.22 11.54
N THR A 26 -14.53 -0.73 12.20
CA THR A 26 -14.70 -1.46 13.47
C THR A 26 -14.12 -0.79 14.73
N ALA A 27 -13.58 0.43 14.67
CA ALA A 27 -12.85 1.01 15.81
C ALA A 27 -13.56 2.18 16.49
N ASN A 28 -14.50 1.91 17.41
CA ASN A 28 -14.96 2.89 18.41
C ASN A 28 -14.79 2.31 19.82
N GLY A 29 -13.73 2.71 20.53
CA GLY A 29 -13.44 2.25 21.89
C GLY A 29 -12.44 3.16 22.61
N LYS A 30 -12.89 3.81 23.68
CA LYS A 30 -12.10 4.70 24.55
C LYS A 30 -11.16 3.91 25.45
N GLY A 31 -9.85 4.08 25.26
CA GLY A 31 -8.79 3.62 26.16
C GLY A 31 -7.45 4.09 25.59
N ALA A 32 -6.54 4.61 26.41
CA ALA A 32 -5.24 5.08 25.95
C ALA A 32 -4.47 3.91 25.30
N LYS A 33 -4.46 3.90 23.96
CA LYS A 33 -3.92 2.82 23.14
C LYS A 33 -2.39 2.91 23.17
N PRO A 34 -1.64 1.83 23.44
CA PRO A 34 -0.21 1.81 23.14
C PRO A 34 -0.03 2.24 21.68
N ARG A 35 1.03 3.00 21.36
CA ARG A 35 1.30 3.49 20.00
C ARG A 35 1.62 2.30 19.09
N SER A 36 0.60 1.55 18.71
CA SER A 36 0.68 0.45 17.78
C SER A 36 1.08 1.03 16.44
N HIS A 37 2.28 0.68 15.97
CA HIS A 37 2.68 1.04 14.62
C HIS A 37 1.72 0.35 13.66
N VAL A 38 1.15 1.11 12.73
CA VAL A 38 0.22 0.57 11.73
C VAL A 38 0.91 0.53 10.38
N ILE A 39 0.95 -0.65 9.76
CA ILE A 39 1.29 -0.81 8.37
C ILE A 39 -0.02 -0.84 7.58
N VAL A 40 -0.20 0.12 6.68
CA VAL A 40 -1.26 0.09 5.67
C VAL A 40 -0.69 -0.58 4.43
N ALA A 41 -1.05 -1.83 4.23
CA ALA A 41 -0.75 -2.55 3.00
C ALA A 41 -1.73 -2.14 1.89
N VAL A 42 -1.19 -1.85 0.71
CA VAL A 42 -1.94 -1.44 -0.48
C VAL A 42 -1.70 -2.46 -1.59
N PRO A 43 -2.42 -3.61 -1.55
CA PRO A 43 -2.30 -4.65 -2.56
C PRO A 43 -3.16 -4.30 -3.79
N CYS A 44 -2.56 -3.58 -4.75
CA CYS A 44 -3.22 -3.13 -5.98
C CYS A 44 -3.21 -4.22 -7.06
N ALA A 45 -4.39 -4.67 -7.48
CA ALA A 45 -4.55 -5.56 -8.63
C ALA A 45 -5.69 -5.11 -9.56
N PRO A 46 -5.53 -3.98 -10.29
CA PRO A 46 -6.55 -3.51 -11.23
C PRO A 46 -6.89 -4.55 -12.29
N LEU A 47 -8.16 -4.62 -12.71
CA LEU A 47 -8.70 -5.71 -13.55
C LEU A 47 -8.04 -5.85 -14.92
N LYS A 48 -7.55 -4.73 -15.48
CA LYS A 48 -6.94 -4.66 -16.82
C LYS A 48 -5.41 -4.58 -16.79
N ALA A 49 -4.79 -4.71 -15.62
CA ALA A 49 -3.34 -4.70 -15.48
C ALA A 49 -2.75 -6.10 -15.75
N ASP A 50 -1.44 -6.14 -16.02
CA ASP A 50 -0.70 -7.40 -16.16
C ASP A 50 -0.79 -8.25 -14.88
N LYS A 51 -0.66 -9.57 -15.03
CA LYS A 51 -0.78 -10.49 -13.90
C LYS A 51 0.42 -10.40 -12.96
N LEU A 52 0.22 -9.77 -11.79
CA LEU A 52 1.08 -9.93 -10.62
C LEU A 52 0.41 -10.84 -9.58
N ASN A 53 1.20 -11.63 -8.86
CA ASN A 53 0.72 -12.40 -7.72
C ASN A 53 0.59 -11.52 -6.46
N VAL A 54 -0.20 -10.44 -6.57
CA VAL A 54 -0.47 -9.50 -5.48
C VAL A 54 -1.05 -10.19 -4.24
N PRO A 55 -1.98 -11.18 -4.35
CA PRO A 55 -2.42 -11.95 -3.19
C PRO A 55 -1.27 -12.66 -2.47
N GLY A 56 -0.41 -13.37 -3.21
CA GLY A 56 0.71 -14.11 -2.62
C GLY A 56 1.81 -13.21 -2.05
N GLU A 57 2.01 -12.00 -2.59
CA GLU A 57 2.90 -10.99 -1.99
C GLU A 57 2.31 -10.45 -0.68
N TYR A 58 1.01 -10.15 -0.65
CA TYR A 58 0.32 -9.72 0.58
C TYR A 58 0.37 -10.80 1.67
N ASP A 59 0.14 -12.06 1.31
CA ASP A 59 0.20 -13.17 2.27
C ASP A 59 1.62 -13.35 2.83
N ARG A 60 2.66 -13.21 1.99
CA ARG A 60 4.05 -13.21 2.45
C ARG A 60 4.35 -12.06 3.42
N LEU A 61 3.86 -10.86 3.16
CA LEU A 61 3.97 -9.73 4.10
C LEU A 61 3.30 -10.07 5.43
N ARG A 62 2.04 -10.54 5.39
CA ARG A 62 1.29 -10.91 6.60
C ARG A 62 2.03 -11.95 7.44
N GLN A 63 2.55 -13.00 6.81
CA GLN A 63 3.33 -14.05 7.48
C GLN A 63 4.64 -13.51 8.07
N ALA A 64 5.35 -12.65 7.34
CA ALA A 64 6.58 -12.03 7.85
C ALA A 64 6.32 -11.13 9.06
N LEU A 65 5.18 -10.42 9.11
CA LEU A 65 4.86 -9.55 10.24
C LEU A 65 4.42 -10.32 11.49
N LEU A 66 3.78 -11.48 11.31
CA LEU A 66 3.40 -12.36 12.42
C LEU A 66 4.60 -12.88 13.22
N THR A 67 5.78 -12.97 12.60
CA THR A 67 6.97 -13.58 13.23
C THR A 67 7.90 -12.58 13.91
N VAL A 68 7.78 -11.27 13.63
CA VAL A 68 8.85 -10.31 13.95
C VAL A 68 8.50 -9.35 15.08
N THR A 69 7.24 -8.93 15.25
CA THR A 69 6.98 -7.83 16.20
C THR A 69 5.58 -7.87 16.84
N PRO A 70 5.50 -8.19 18.15
CA PRO A 70 4.29 -7.94 18.94
C PRO A 70 3.93 -6.45 18.92
N GLY A 71 2.64 -6.13 18.73
CA GLY A 71 2.14 -4.75 18.78
C GLY A 71 2.14 -3.98 17.45
N LEU A 72 2.47 -4.64 16.34
CA LEU A 72 2.29 -4.11 14.99
C LEU A 72 0.88 -4.45 14.46
N THR A 73 0.19 -3.47 13.88
CA THR A 73 -1.11 -3.68 13.21
C THR A 73 -0.88 -3.69 11.71
N LEU A 74 -1.40 -4.71 11.01
CA LEU A 74 -1.49 -4.71 9.55
C LEU A 74 -2.92 -4.38 9.13
N ALA A 75 -3.11 -3.18 8.58
CA ALA A 75 -4.34 -2.77 7.94
C ALA A 75 -4.22 -2.96 6.42
N ARG A 76 -5.34 -3.22 5.75
CA ARG A 76 -5.37 -3.45 4.30
C ARG A 76 -6.27 -2.44 3.60
N ALA A 77 -5.74 -1.72 2.63
CA ALA A 77 -6.55 -0.88 1.76
C ALA A 77 -7.31 -1.74 0.73
N ARG A 78 -8.64 -1.78 0.85
CA ARG A 78 -9.55 -2.41 -0.11
C ARG A 78 -10.81 -1.55 -0.31
N PRO A 79 -11.21 -1.23 -1.54
CA PRO A 79 -10.40 -1.33 -2.77
C PRO A 79 -9.07 -0.56 -2.63
N ALA A 80 -8.07 -0.92 -3.42
CA ALA A 80 -6.73 -0.34 -3.31
C ALA A 80 -6.65 1.02 -4.04
N THR A 81 -7.54 1.94 -3.66
CA THR A 81 -7.65 3.29 -4.22
C THR A 81 -6.77 4.26 -3.43
N LEU A 82 -6.32 5.34 -4.09
CA LEU A 82 -5.56 6.39 -3.40
C LEU A 82 -6.39 7.09 -2.32
N GLN A 83 -7.68 7.29 -2.57
CA GLN A 83 -8.60 7.86 -1.60
C GLN A 83 -8.67 7.00 -0.33
N ARG A 84 -8.87 5.68 -0.49
CA ARG A 84 -8.92 4.76 0.66
C ARG A 84 -7.62 4.76 1.45
N LEU A 85 -6.48 4.79 0.77
CA LEU A 85 -5.18 4.92 1.40
C LEU A 85 -5.07 6.23 2.22
N SER A 86 -5.50 7.36 1.65
CA SER A 86 -5.45 8.67 2.34
C SER A 86 -6.33 8.68 3.58
N GLU A 87 -7.56 8.16 3.50
CA GLU A 87 -8.48 8.03 4.63
C GLU A 87 -7.87 7.16 5.76
N MET A 88 -7.27 6.03 5.40
CA MET A 88 -6.61 5.14 6.37
C MET A 88 -5.38 5.79 7.01
N ALA A 89 -4.58 6.51 6.22
CA ALA A 89 -3.40 7.21 6.73
C ALA A 89 -3.81 8.30 7.74
N ALA A 90 -4.87 9.06 7.43
CA ALA A 90 -5.41 10.06 8.33
C ALA A 90 -5.98 9.44 9.63
N HIS A 91 -6.67 8.31 9.52
CA HIS A 91 -7.28 7.63 10.67
C HIS A 91 -6.26 7.03 11.64
N TYR A 92 -5.22 6.35 11.11
CA TYR A 92 -4.24 5.62 11.92
C TYR A 92 -2.96 6.40 12.26
N SER A 93 -2.82 7.62 11.76
CA SER A 93 -1.58 8.42 11.77
C SER A 93 -0.77 8.37 13.08
N PRO A 94 0.57 8.16 13.03
CA PRO A 94 1.39 7.93 11.83
C PRO A 94 1.35 6.48 11.33
N VAL A 95 1.39 6.30 10.01
CA VAL A 95 1.42 4.97 9.36
C VAL A 95 2.71 4.70 8.59
N ILE A 96 2.97 3.42 8.33
CA ILE A 96 3.87 2.94 7.29
C ILE A 96 3.00 2.46 6.12
N VAL A 97 3.26 2.93 4.91
CA VAL A 97 2.57 2.47 3.70
C VAL A 97 3.41 1.41 3.02
N HIS A 98 2.81 0.27 2.69
CA HIS A 98 3.45 -0.79 1.92
C HIS A 98 2.65 -1.07 0.65
N PHE A 99 3.08 -0.47 -0.47
CA PHE A 99 2.45 -0.63 -1.77
C PHE A 99 2.93 -1.93 -2.44
N ILE A 100 1.99 -2.71 -2.97
CA ILE A 100 2.25 -3.95 -3.72
C ILE A 100 1.47 -3.84 -5.01
N GLY A 101 2.16 -3.75 -6.15
CA GLY A 101 1.46 -3.60 -7.43
C GLY A 101 2.40 -3.17 -8.55
N HIS A 102 1.85 -2.56 -9.59
CA HIS A 102 2.63 -2.13 -10.74
C HIS A 102 3.12 -0.70 -10.61
N GLY A 103 4.35 -0.48 -11.06
CA GLY A 103 4.83 0.83 -11.50
C GLY A 103 4.88 0.88 -13.02
N SER A 104 4.81 2.08 -13.58
CA SER A 104 4.92 2.34 -15.02
C SER A 104 5.53 3.73 -15.23
N THR A 105 5.79 4.07 -16.48
CA THR A 105 6.11 5.43 -16.90
C THR A 105 5.03 5.90 -17.88
N LYS A 106 4.57 7.14 -17.74
CA LYS A 106 3.66 7.79 -18.71
C LYS A 106 4.43 8.18 -19.99
N GLU A 107 3.69 8.56 -21.04
CA GLU A 107 4.29 8.99 -22.33
C GLU A 107 5.24 10.19 -22.18
N ASP A 108 5.01 11.05 -21.18
CA ASP A 108 5.84 12.21 -20.84
C ASP A 108 7.08 11.86 -20.00
N GLY A 109 7.33 10.58 -19.72
CA GLY A 109 8.45 10.13 -18.90
C GLY A 109 8.19 10.12 -17.40
N ILE A 110 6.99 10.53 -16.94
CA ILE A 110 6.71 10.61 -15.50
C ILE A 110 6.45 9.22 -14.93
N PRO A 111 7.19 8.77 -13.89
CA PRO A 111 6.93 7.50 -13.24
C PRO A 111 5.64 7.55 -12.41
N VAL A 112 4.86 6.47 -12.46
CA VAL A 112 3.55 6.35 -11.82
C VAL A 112 3.34 4.96 -11.22
N LEU A 113 2.51 4.89 -10.18
CA LEU A 113 1.98 3.65 -9.64
C LEU A 113 0.57 3.41 -10.18
N GLN A 114 0.21 2.14 -10.37
CA GLN A 114 -1.11 1.74 -10.78
C GLN A 114 -1.97 1.39 -9.56
N PHE A 115 -2.81 2.33 -9.14
CA PHE A 115 -3.85 2.12 -8.14
C PHE A 115 -5.14 1.60 -8.79
N GLU A 116 -6.07 1.14 -7.95
CA GLU A 116 -7.42 0.83 -8.37
C GLU A 116 -8.29 2.10 -8.39
N LYS A 117 -9.23 2.16 -9.33
CA LYS A 117 -10.45 2.95 -9.23
C LYS A 117 -11.54 2.14 -8.52
N GLU A 118 -12.63 2.80 -8.12
CA GLU A 118 -13.79 2.14 -7.50
C GLU A 118 -14.44 1.07 -8.41
N ASP A 119 -14.35 1.23 -9.73
CA ASP A 119 -14.82 0.26 -10.71
C ASP A 119 -13.82 -0.87 -11.01
N GLY A 120 -12.64 -0.86 -10.38
CA GLY A 120 -11.56 -1.82 -10.59
C GLY A 120 -10.63 -1.52 -11.77
N ASP A 121 -10.85 -0.43 -12.52
CA ASP A 121 -9.93 0.01 -13.57
C ASP A 121 -8.65 0.64 -12.98
N VAL A 122 -7.65 0.87 -13.84
CA VAL A 122 -6.37 1.47 -13.45
C VAL A 122 -6.51 2.97 -13.19
N CYS A 123 -5.98 3.42 -12.06
CA CYS A 123 -5.69 4.82 -11.75
C CYS A 123 -4.18 5.02 -11.69
N TYR A 124 -3.62 5.81 -12.60
CA TYR A 124 -2.21 6.17 -12.57
C TYR A 124 -1.97 7.31 -11.59
N VAL A 125 -1.16 7.05 -10.57
CA VAL A 125 -0.83 8.02 -9.51
C VAL A 125 0.65 8.33 -9.59
N ASP A 126 1.00 9.59 -9.81
CA ASP A 126 2.39 10.07 -9.71
C ASP A 126 2.81 10.31 -8.25
N ALA A 127 4.12 10.47 -8.04
CA ALA A 127 4.70 10.63 -6.71
C ALA A 127 4.20 11.89 -5.99
N LYS A 128 4.03 13.01 -6.71
CA LYS A 128 3.54 14.26 -6.13
C LYS A 128 2.12 14.12 -5.61
N THR A 129 1.25 13.47 -6.38
CA THR A 129 -0.13 13.17 -6.01
C THR A 129 -0.17 12.27 -4.78
N MET A 130 0.61 11.19 -4.78
CA MET A 130 0.69 10.27 -3.62
C MET A 130 1.21 10.97 -2.36
N ALA A 131 2.28 11.75 -2.47
CA ALA A 131 2.84 12.46 -1.32
C ALA A 131 1.88 13.51 -0.75
N ASN A 132 1.17 14.24 -1.61
CA ASN A 132 0.16 15.19 -1.16
C ASN A 132 -0.97 14.48 -0.39
N SER A 133 -1.41 13.30 -0.83
CA SER A 133 -2.43 12.50 -0.14
C SER A 133 -1.96 11.91 1.20
N LEU A 134 -0.64 11.80 1.42
CA LEU A 134 -0.05 11.17 2.60
C LEU A 134 0.64 12.15 3.56
N LYS A 135 0.69 13.44 3.20
CA LYS A 135 1.42 14.48 3.91
C LYS A 135 0.98 14.57 5.37
N GLY A 136 1.96 14.55 6.29
CA GLY A 136 1.71 14.63 7.73
C GLY A 136 1.14 13.35 8.36
N HIS A 137 0.84 12.31 7.56
CA HIS A 137 0.22 11.08 8.05
C HIS A 137 1.10 9.84 7.97
N THR A 138 2.17 9.88 7.19
CA THR A 138 3.04 8.73 6.90
C THR A 138 4.45 8.96 7.45
N THR A 139 5.12 7.88 7.85
CA THR A 139 6.54 7.91 8.28
C THR A 139 7.46 7.21 7.31
N LEU A 140 6.96 6.17 6.63
CA LEU A 140 7.70 5.37 5.66
C LEU A 140 6.77 4.90 4.54
N VAL A 141 7.25 4.97 3.30
CA VAL A 141 6.60 4.34 2.14
C VAL A 141 7.55 3.26 1.60
N VAL A 142 7.06 2.04 1.49
CA VAL A 142 7.73 0.91 0.85
C VAL A 142 7.05 0.62 -0.47
N LEU A 143 7.83 0.61 -1.55
CA LEU A 143 7.35 0.35 -2.91
C LEU A 143 7.80 -1.04 -3.34
N ASN A 144 6.88 -2.00 -3.30
CA ASN A 144 7.04 -3.32 -3.91
C ASN A 144 6.36 -3.30 -5.29
N ALA A 145 7.00 -2.63 -6.24
CA ALA A 145 6.46 -2.41 -7.58
C ALA A 145 7.55 -2.43 -8.64
N CYS A 146 7.21 -2.94 -9.83
CA CYS A 146 8.13 -2.99 -10.96
C CYS A 146 8.46 -1.57 -11.45
N SER A 147 9.70 -1.34 -11.90
CA SER A 147 10.21 -0.09 -12.51
C SER A 147 10.21 1.18 -11.64
N THR A 148 9.83 1.13 -10.36
CA THR A 148 9.80 2.33 -9.50
C THR A 148 11.18 2.89 -9.14
N ALA A 149 12.25 2.14 -9.43
CA ALA A 149 13.65 2.50 -9.17
C ALA A 149 14.51 2.57 -10.45
N GLN A 150 13.92 2.48 -11.64
CA GLN A 150 14.67 2.70 -12.88
C GLN A 150 15.10 4.17 -12.95
N LYS A 151 16.41 4.42 -12.91
CA LYS A 151 16.99 5.70 -13.31
C LYS A 151 16.96 5.74 -14.84
N PRO A 152 16.48 6.81 -15.49
CA PRO A 152 16.77 7.00 -16.91
C PRO A 152 18.27 7.19 -17.10
N ASP A 153 18.76 6.91 -18.31
CA ASP A 153 20.18 7.02 -18.69
C ASP A 153 20.73 8.46 -18.54
N THR A 154 19.85 9.46 -18.43
CA THR A 154 20.15 10.86 -18.08
C THR A 154 19.22 11.32 -16.95
N PRO A 155 19.65 11.30 -15.67
CA PRO A 155 18.75 11.59 -14.56
C PRO A 155 18.51 13.10 -14.41
N THR A 156 17.24 13.51 -14.48
CA THR A 156 16.72 14.71 -13.80
C THR A 156 16.02 14.29 -12.50
N GLU A 157 15.91 15.20 -11.53
CA GLU A 157 15.36 14.90 -10.18
C GLU A 157 13.88 14.43 -10.19
N GLU A 158 13.18 14.60 -11.31
CA GLU A 158 11.76 14.27 -11.49
C GLU A 158 11.55 12.84 -12.04
N ASP A 159 12.62 12.16 -12.47
CA ASP A 159 12.50 10.91 -13.23
C ASP A 159 12.38 9.65 -12.37
N SER A 160 12.44 9.77 -11.04
CA SER A 160 12.32 8.64 -10.12
C SER A 160 11.21 8.87 -9.10
N PHE A 161 10.25 7.94 -9.05
CA PHE A 161 9.12 7.98 -8.10
C PHE A 161 9.61 8.06 -6.66
N ALA A 162 10.64 7.27 -6.32
CA ALA A 162 11.23 7.28 -4.99
C ALA A 162 11.89 8.64 -4.66
N GLN A 163 12.50 9.29 -5.65
CA GLN A 163 13.24 10.54 -5.44
C GLN A 163 12.29 11.74 -5.26
N THR A 164 11.20 11.80 -6.02
CA THR A 164 10.12 12.79 -5.83
C THR A 164 9.42 12.65 -4.47
N LEU A 165 9.29 11.43 -3.95
CA LEU A 165 8.72 11.24 -2.62
C LEU A 165 9.71 11.63 -1.49
N ILE A 166 11.03 11.60 -1.73
CA ILE A 166 12.08 12.03 -0.77
C ILE A 166 12.14 13.56 -0.66
N SER A 167 11.92 14.29 -1.76
CA SER A 167 11.96 15.77 -1.80
C SER A 167 10.75 16.45 -1.17
N ILE A 168 9.73 15.69 -0.79
CA ILE A 168 8.55 16.18 -0.07
C ILE A 168 8.77 15.90 1.42
N PRO A 169 8.69 16.90 2.31
CA PRO A 169 8.87 16.67 3.73
C PRO A 169 7.77 15.70 4.19
N SER A 170 8.18 14.51 4.69
CA SER A 170 7.40 13.53 5.48
C SER A 170 7.22 12.08 4.94
N PRO A 171 8.14 11.46 4.17
CA PRO A 171 8.50 10.06 4.54
C PRO A 171 9.94 9.61 4.22
N LYS A 172 10.48 8.64 4.99
CA LYS A 172 11.64 7.82 4.59
C LYS A 172 11.17 6.77 3.56
N ILE A 173 11.99 6.35 2.60
CA ILE A 173 11.53 5.49 1.49
C ILE A 173 12.51 4.34 1.24
N SER A 174 11.96 3.16 0.96
CA SER A 174 12.73 1.97 0.59
C SER A 174 12.09 1.31 -0.64
N ALA A 175 12.87 1.16 -1.70
CA ALA A 175 12.52 0.43 -2.92
C ALA A 175 13.35 -0.87 -2.98
N LYS A 176 12.75 -1.97 -3.41
CA LYS A 176 13.47 -3.23 -3.71
C LYS A 176 13.47 -3.45 -5.22
N ASN A 177 14.66 -3.71 -5.78
CA ASN A 177 14.87 -4.19 -7.14
C ASN A 177 14.71 -5.71 -7.22
#